data_AF-A0A937L441-F1
#
_entry.id   AF-A0A937L441-F1
#
_cell.length_a   1.000
_cell.length_b   1.000
_cell.length_c   1.000
_cell.angle_alpha   90.00
_cell.angle_beta   90.00
_cell.angle_gamma   90.00
#
_symmetry.space_group_name_H-M   'P 1'
#
loop_
_entity.id
_entity.type
_entity.pdbx_description
1 polymer ?
#
loop_
_entity_poly.entity_id
_entity_poly.type
_entity_poly.pdbx_seq_one_letter_code
_entity_poly.pdbx_strand_id
1 'polypeptide(L)' 'ADPTVLAKLTAAAFGQRRKMLRAALKQICSDPSALLAEAGIDETARAEVLGIEDFCALARLLASREGGNQ' A
#
# COMPACT_ATOMS: atom_id res chain seq x y z
N ALA A 1 -8.09 10.25 0.80
CA ALA A 1 -6.71 9.82 1.12
C ALA A 1 -5.79 10.99 0.82
N ASP A 2 -4.69 11.13 1.55
CA ASP A 2 -3.68 12.15 1.21
C ASP A 2 -3.10 11.86 -0.19
N PRO A 3 -3.10 12.83 -1.12
CA PRO A 3 -2.66 12.61 -2.50
C PRO A 3 -1.17 12.27 -2.61
N THR A 4 -0.32 12.76 -1.70
CA THR A 4 1.11 12.46 -1.66
C THR A 4 1.35 11.02 -1.27
N VAL A 5 0.66 10.56 -0.21
CA VAL A 5 0.74 9.17 0.26
C VAL A 5 0.18 8.21 -0.79
N LEU A 6 -0.94 8.57 -1.42
CA LEU A 6 -1.55 7.77 -2.48
C LEU A 6 -0.63 7.66 -3.71
N ALA A 7 0.04 8.75 -4.10
CA ALA A 7 1.00 8.74 -5.20
C ALA A 7 2.21 7.84 -4.88
N LYS A 8 2.78 7.95 -3.68
CA LYS A 8 3.89 7.09 -3.19
C LYS A 8 3.48 5.61 -3.19
N LEU A 9 2.28 5.31 -2.67
CA LEU A 9 1.72 3.96 -2.65
C LEU A 9 1.55 3.39 -4.06
N THR A 10 0.94 4.16 -4.96
CA THR A 10 0.71 3.75 -6.35
C THR A 10 2.04 3.54 -7.08
N ALA A 11 3.00 4.44 -6.90
CA ALA A 11 4.33 4.30 -7.47
C ALA A 11 5.05 3.03 -6.98
N ALA A 12 4.97 2.72 -5.69
CA ALA A 12 5.55 1.48 -5.15
C ALA A 12 4.84 0.23 -5.68
N ALA A 13 3.51 0.23 -5.70
CA ALA A 13 2.70 -0.90 -6.14
C ALA A 13 2.88 -1.22 -7.64
N PHE A 14 2.95 -0.20 -8.50
CA PHE A 14 3.07 -0.36 -9.96
C PHE A 14 4.51 -0.26 -10.49
N GLY A 15 5.44 0.30 -9.73
CA GLY A 15 6.86 0.38 -10.07
C GLY A 15 7.55 -0.99 -10.14
N GLN A 16 6.91 -2.03 -9.59
CA GLN A 16 7.33 -3.43 -9.72
C GLN A 16 6.23 -4.27 -10.37
N ARG A 17 5.85 -3.90 -11.60
CA ARG A 17 4.88 -4.60 -12.47
C ARG A 17 5.18 -6.11 -12.46
N ARG A 18 4.28 -6.91 -11.87
CA ARG A 18 4.31 -8.37 -11.65
C ARG A 18 4.68 -8.88 -10.25
N LYS A 19 5.03 -8.02 -9.28
CA LYS A 19 5.21 -8.48 -7.89
C LYS A 19 3.91 -8.43 -7.10
N MET A 20 3.82 -9.33 -6.11
CA MET A 20 2.80 -9.31 -5.07
C MET A 20 2.90 -8.01 -4.27
N LEU A 21 1.78 -7.45 -3.83
CA LEU A 21 1.73 -6.19 -3.08
C LEU A 21 2.66 -6.19 -1.87
N ARG A 22 2.70 -7.28 -1.10
CA ARG A 22 3.62 -7.39 0.04
C ARG A 22 5.07 -7.10 -0.34
N ALA A 23 5.53 -7.58 -1.49
CA ALA A 23 6.90 -7.37 -1.94
C ALA A 23 7.11 -5.96 -2.50
N ALA A 24 6.13 -5.42 -3.22
CA ALA A 24 6.18 -4.08 -3.81
C ALA A 24 6.23 -2.98 -2.73
N LEU A 25 5.45 -3.16 -1.66
CA LEU A 25 5.28 -2.15 -0.60
C LEU A 25 6.42 -2.10 0.43
N LYS A 26 7.35 -3.08 0.45
CA LYS A 26 8.52 -3.09 1.35
C LYS A 26 9.41 -1.85 1.26
N GLN A 27 9.35 -1.12 0.14
CA GLN A 27 10.15 0.09 -0.07
C GLN A 27 9.61 1.29 0.71
N ILE A 28 8.34 1.25 1.12
CA ILE A 28 7.63 2.39 1.71
C ILE A 28 6.93 2.06 3.03
N CYS A 29 6.91 0.79 3.43
CA CYS A 29 6.27 0.31 4.65
C CYS A 29 7.14 -0.79 5.28
N SER A 30 7.39 -0.69 6.58
CA SER A 30 8.17 -1.66 7.36
C SER A 30 7.44 -3.00 7.53
N ASP A 31 6.11 -2.97 7.69
CA ASP A 31 5.25 -4.16 7.76
C ASP A 31 4.09 -4.11 6.75
N PRO A 32 4.35 -4.42 5.47
CA PRO A 32 3.31 -4.47 4.45
C PRO A 32 2.23 -5.52 4.71
N SER A 33 2.55 -6.63 5.39
CA SER A 33 1.59 -7.72 5.60
C SER A 33 0.51 -7.28 6.57
N ALA A 34 0.89 -6.65 7.69
CA ALA A 34 -0.07 -6.06 8.63
C ALA A 34 -0.92 -4.95 8.00
N LEU A 35 -0.30 -4.09 7.17
CA LEU A 35 -1.03 -3.04 6.44
C LEU A 35 -2.08 -3.60 5.49
N LEU A 36 -1.73 -4.63 4.71
CA LEU A 36 -2.64 -5.28 3.76
C LEU A 36 -3.74 -6.05 4.48
N ALA A 37 -3.42 -6.75 5.57
CA ALA A 37 -4.38 -7.47 6.39
C ALA A 37 -5.43 -6.53 7.01
N GLU A 38 -5.02 -5.37 7.53
CA GLU A 38 -5.95 -4.37 8.07
C GLU A 38 -6.84 -3.74 7.00
N ALA A 39 -6.33 -3.62 5.77
CA ALA A 39 -7.11 -3.18 4.62
C ALA A 39 -8.03 -4.28 4.06
N GLY A 40 -7.95 -5.52 4.57
CA GLY A 40 -8.70 -6.67 4.04
C GLY A 40 -8.20 -7.16 2.68
N ILE A 41 -6.94 -6.90 2.34
CA ILE A 41 -6.34 -7.18 1.03
C ILE A 41 -5.42 -8.40 1.13
N ASP A 42 -5.55 -9.31 0.17
CA ASP A 42 -4.65 -10.45 0.03
C ASP A 42 -3.22 -9.96 -0.27
N GLU A 43 -2.28 -10.34 0.58
CA GLU A 43 -0.87 -9.94 0.47
C GLU A 43 -0.17 -10.44 -0.81
N THR A 44 -0.74 -11.48 -1.43
CA THR A 44 -0.30 -12.08 -2.70
C THR A 44 -0.96 -11.44 -3.92
N ALA A 45 -1.97 -10.59 -3.73
CA ALA A 45 -2.63 -9.89 -4.82
C ALA A 45 -1.65 -8.99 -5.58
N ARG A 46 -1.93 -8.79 -6.87
CA ARG A 46 -1.23 -7.82 -7.71
C ARG A 46 -1.94 -6.48 -7.63
N ALA A 47 -1.17 -5.39 -7.76
CA ALA A 47 -1.68 -4.03 -7.74
C ALA A 47 -2.82 -3.77 -8.76
N GLU A 48 -2.79 -4.43 -9.91
CA GLU A 48 -3.81 -4.30 -10.97
C GLU A 48 -5.16 -4.96 -10.66
N VAL A 49 -5.24 -5.79 -9.61
CA VAL A 49 -6.48 -6.45 -9.17
C VAL A 49 -7.27 -5.58 -8.19
N LEU A 50 -6.61 -4.62 -7.54
CA LEU A 50 -7.22 -3.75 -6.54
C LEU A 50 -8.01 -2.61 -7.21
N GLY A 51 -9.11 -2.23 -6.58
CA GLY A 51 -9.90 -1.06 -6.95
C GLY A 51 -9.33 0.24 -6.39
N ILE A 52 -9.86 1.37 -6.85
CA ILE A 52 -9.48 2.70 -6.36
C ILE A 52 -9.75 2.85 -4.86
N GLU A 53 -10.85 2.26 -4.37
CA GLU A 53 -11.23 2.31 -2.96
C GLU A 53 -10.21 1.58 -2.07
N ASP A 54 -9.69 0.43 -2.52
CA ASP A 54 -8.64 -0.33 -1.82
C ASP A 54 -7.36 0.50 -1.67
N PHE A 55 -6.94 1.16 -2.75
CA PHE A 55 -5.79 2.07 -2.72
C PHE A 55 -6.02 3.27 -1.80
N CYS A 56 -7.24 3.80 -1.77
CA CYS A 56 -7.59 4.89 -0.87
C CYS A 56 -7.60 4.45 0.60
N ALA A 57 -8.07 3.25 0.91
CA ALA A 57 -8.03 2.67 2.25
C ALA A 57 -6.59 2.43 2.71
N LEU A 58 -5.77 1.79 1.87
CA LEU A 58 -4.35 1.56 2.13
C LEU A 58 -3.58 2.86 2.37
N ALA A 59 -3.83 3.89 1.56
CA ALA A 59 -3.15 5.18 1.72
C ALA A 59 -3.51 5.85 3.05
N ARG A 60 -4.76 5.73 3.53
CA ARG A 60 -5.15 6.26 4.86
C ARG A 60 -4.46 5.50 5.99
N LEU A 61 -4.42 4.17 5.91
CA LEU A 61 -3.76 3.30 6.89
C LEU A 61 -2.24 3.49 6.91
N LEU A 62 -1.64 3.75 5.76
CA LEU A 62 -0.21 4.06 5.67
C LEU A 62 0.08 5.42 6.31
N ALA A 63 -0.73 6.45 6.01
CA ALA A 63 -0.58 7.78 6.60
C ALA A 63 -0.73 7.76 8.13
N SER A 64 -1.69 7.00 8.67
CA SER A 64 -1.87 6.89 10.13
C SER A 64 -0.71 6.20 10.82
N ARG A 65 0.02 5.32 10.12
CA ARG A 65 1.22 4.64 10.63
C ARG A 65 2.48 5.52 10.50
N GLU A 66 2.64 6.27 9.42
CA GLU A 66 3.78 7.17 9.22
C GLU A 66 3.71 8.41 10.14
N GLY A 67 2.52 8.81 10.59
CA GLY A 67 2.31 9.93 11.53
C GLY A 67 2.91 9.77 12.93
N GLY A 68 3.61 8.66 13.22
CA GLY A 68 4.33 8.42 14.46
C GLY A 68 5.87 8.43 14.35
N ASN A 69 6.44 8.68 13.17
CA ASN A 69 7.88 8.58 12.96
C ASN A 69 8.44 9.79 12.18
N GLN A 70 8.33 10.97 12.80
CA GLN A 70 9.07 12.18 12.43
C GLN A 70 10.44 12.20 13.09
#